data_AF-R9MDG3-F1
#
_entry.id   AF-R9MDG3-F1
#
_cell.length_a   1.000
_cell.length_b   1.000
_cell.length_c   1.000
_cell.angle_alpha   90.00
_cell.angle_beta   90.00
_cell.angle_gamma   90.00
#
_symmetry.space_group_name_H-M   'P 1'
#
loop_
_entity.id
_entity.type
_entity.pdbx_description
1 polymer ?
#
loop_
_entity_poly.entity_id
_entity_poly.type
_entity_poly.pdbx_seq_one_letter_code
_entity_poly.pdbx_strand_id
1 'polypeptide(L)'
;MSEKTRTDILREEVVIPKVVRQKADAAFEMILAESGAGKAIRLRQRRRKRYAAAAAVAALLLSTVTAGAAYLKWSRGLERDLAVTEEQKGKAQSTCLAGFPNLSVEDKGIVVTAQQSIVDNNYGYLAFKVEGFEKGKGKEPGFESLSIRVDGREDISYTYGMYDGDEEKVNEDGSFEYLIMLYGDKEKGSFKDKKIDVEFSGLGVVTEKAGSARDVIEGKWAFSWQLTGSDEIYTAKVSEKLGDTGALVTGAEVSPISIKAVYDFPAKMVKEEAVDESSGTVYETDMLAEPPLLAGVKLKDGTLVTDTQGGRMGYTDGGKKVYEECFAMGRILDVDEVESLLFIKKIPEEEKNLGENDMFVVKIR
;
A
#
# COMPACT_ATOMS: atom_id res chain seq x y z
N MET A 1 -21.86 39.22 10.06
CA MET A 1 -20.89 39.35 8.95
C MET A 1 -21.69 39.25 7.65
N SER A 2 -21.62 40.25 6.78
CA SER A 2 -22.44 40.32 5.57
C SER A 2 -21.84 39.48 4.43
N GLU A 3 -22.70 38.99 3.54
CA GLU A 3 -22.37 38.18 2.34
C GLU A 3 -21.35 38.81 1.37
N LYS A 4 -20.85 40.02 1.64
CA LYS A 4 -19.90 40.73 0.79
C LYS A 4 -18.48 40.13 0.77
N THR A 5 -18.09 39.28 1.71
CA THR A 5 -16.69 38.80 1.81
C THR A 5 -16.35 37.60 0.91
N ARG A 6 -17.34 36.87 0.36
CA ARG A 6 -17.08 35.65 -0.44
C ARG A 6 -16.71 35.90 -1.90
N THR A 7 -17.15 37.01 -2.49
CA THR A 7 -16.87 37.35 -3.90
C THR A 7 -15.52 38.03 -4.12
N ASP A 8 -14.90 38.57 -3.07
CA ASP A 8 -13.62 39.28 -3.19
C ASP A 8 -12.42 38.31 -3.22
N ILE A 9 -12.52 37.15 -2.55
CA ILE A 9 -11.49 36.09 -2.55
C ILE A 9 -11.30 35.47 -3.95
N LEU A 10 -12.37 35.40 -4.75
CA LEU A 10 -12.32 34.86 -6.12
C LEU A 10 -11.77 35.86 -7.15
N ARG A 11 -11.51 37.11 -6.75
CA ARG A 11 -10.99 38.17 -7.62
C ARG A 11 -9.51 38.51 -7.34
N GLU A 12 -8.89 37.86 -6.37
CA GLU A 12 -7.43 38.00 -6.19
C GLU A 12 -6.71 37.36 -7.37
N GLU A 13 -5.97 38.17 -8.13
CA GLU A 13 -5.03 37.67 -9.12
C GLU A 13 -4.01 36.76 -8.43
N VAL A 14 -3.97 35.49 -8.84
CA VAL A 14 -3.01 34.50 -8.32
C VAL A 14 -1.59 34.93 -8.73
N VAL A 15 -0.86 35.53 -7.80
CA VAL A 15 0.55 35.88 -8.01
C VAL A 15 1.39 34.62 -7.82
N ILE A 16 1.82 34.01 -8.94
CA ILE A 16 2.75 32.88 -8.91
C ILE A 16 4.11 33.37 -8.36
N PRO A 17 4.59 32.82 -7.22
CA PRO A 17 5.87 33.24 -6.66
C PRO A 17 7.01 32.99 -7.65
N LYS A 18 7.95 33.94 -7.73
CA LYS A 18 9.06 33.92 -8.71
C LYS A 18 9.88 32.62 -8.64
N VAL A 19 10.03 32.04 -7.44
CA VAL A 19 10.75 30.78 -7.23
C VAL A 19 10.02 29.58 -7.83
N VAL A 20 8.69 29.57 -7.80
CA VAL A 20 7.86 28.50 -8.39
C VAL A 20 7.98 28.55 -9.91
N ARG A 21 7.90 29.76 -10.47
CA ARG A 21 8.09 29.97 -11.90
C ARG A 21 9.50 29.56 -12.37
N GLN A 22 10.54 29.93 -11.62
CA GLN A 22 11.92 29.54 -11.93
C GLN A 22 12.14 28.02 -11.90
N LYS A 23 11.55 27.32 -10.92
CA LYS A 23 11.64 25.86 -10.84
C LYS A 23 10.86 25.16 -11.95
N ALA A 24 9.68 25.68 -12.30
CA ALA A 24 8.90 25.18 -13.43
C ALA A 24 9.64 25.38 -14.76
N ASP A 25 10.22 26.57 -14.98
CA ASP A 25 11.01 26.86 -16.17
C ASP A 25 12.27 25.97 -16.25
N ALA A 26 12.96 25.73 -15.13
CA ALA A 26 14.12 24.84 -15.08
C ALA A 26 13.77 23.37 -15.37
N ALA A 27 12.68 22.86 -14.80
CA ALA A 27 12.20 21.51 -15.09
C ALA A 27 11.79 21.37 -16.56
N PHE A 28 11.15 22.40 -17.13
CA PHE A 28 10.76 22.41 -18.53
C PHE A 28 11.97 22.42 -19.48
N GLU A 29 13.01 23.20 -19.16
CA GLU A 29 14.26 23.22 -19.92
C GLU A 29 15.03 21.88 -19.84
N MET A 30 15.01 21.20 -18.68
CA MET A 30 15.57 19.85 -18.55
C MET A 30 14.87 18.83 -19.46
N ILE A 31 13.53 18.85 -19.49
CA ILE A 31 12.73 17.98 -20.37
C ILE A 31 13.05 18.24 -21.85
N LEU A 32 13.24 19.50 -22.23
CA LEU A 32 13.61 19.87 -23.61
C LEU A 32 15.05 19.47 -23.98
N ALA A 33 15.96 19.48 -23.01
CA ALA A 33 17.35 19.07 -23.18
C ALA A 33 17.49 17.54 -23.29
N GLU A 34 16.76 16.77 -22.48
CA GLU A 34 16.80 15.30 -22.47
C GLU A 34 16.07 14.67 -23.65
N SER A 35 14.96 15.26 -24.11
CA SER A 35 14.16 14.71 -25.23
C SER A 35 14.75 14.97 -26.62
N GLY A 36 15.84 15.75 -26.75
CA GLY A 36 16.40 16.17 -28.04
C GLY A 36 15.46 17.04 -28.92
N ALA A 37 14.25 17.36 -28.42
CA ALA A 37 13.17 18.02 -29.16
C ALA A 37 13.41 19.52 -29.40
N GLY A 38 14.37 20.13 -28.68
CA GLY A 38 14.68 21.57 -28.78
C GLY A 38 15.06 22.07 -30.18
N LYS A 39 15.63 21.21 -31.05
CA LYS A 39 15.93 21.55 -32.45
C LYS A 39 14.70 21.46 -33.37
N ALA A 40 13.81 20.48 -33.14
CA ALA A 40 12.63 20.25 -33.98
C ALA A 40 11.52 21.29 -33.75
N ILE A 41 11.37 21.77 -32.51
CA ILE A 41 10.35 22.77 -32.16
C ILE A 41 10.70 24.16 -32.73
N ARG A 42 11.99 24.56 -32.70
CA ARG A 42 12.45 25.83 -33.30
C ARG A 42 12.28 25.87 -34.83
N LEU A 43 12.41 24.74 -35.51
CA LEU A 43 12.18 24.64 -36.96
C LEU A 43 10.68 24.66 -37.32
N ARG A 44 9.81 24.13 -36.45
CA ARG A 44 8.37 24.02 -36.70
C ARG A 44 7.60 25.33 -36.45
N GLN A 45 8.11 26.20 -35.57
CA GLN A 45 7.48 27.51 -35.27
C GLN A 45 7.51 28.52 -36.44
N ARG A 46 8.31 28.30 -37.49
CA ARG A 46 8.36 29.21 -38.66
C ARG A 46 7.28 28.97 -39.72
N ARG A 47 6.48 27.88 -39.67
CA ARG A 47 5.69 27.47 -40.85
C ARG A 47 4.18 27.25 -40.72
N ARG A 48 3.52 27.43 -39.57
CA ARG A 48 2.05 27.29 -39.52
C ARG A 48 1.39 28.32 -38.59
N LYS A 49 1.19 29.53 -39.11
CA LYS A 49 0.01 30.33 -38.76
C LYS A 49 -1.10 29.88 -39.69
N ARG A 50 -2.29 29.62 -39.13
CA ARG A 50 -3.57 29.25 -39.76
C ARG A 50 -3.85 27.74 -39.73
N TYR A 51 -5.09 27.45 -39.33
CA TYR A 51 -5.74 26.15 -39.07
C TYR A 51 -5.57 25.61 -37.64
N ALA A 52 -6.55 26.01 -36.84
CA ALA A 52 -6.90 25.46 -35.53
C ALA A 52 -7.66 24.14 -35.65
N ALA A 53 -7.70 23.42 -34.52
CA ALA A 53 -8.73 22.48 -34.08
C ALA A 53 -8.90 21.16 -34.85
N ALA A 54 -8.34 20.08 -34.28
CA ALA A 54 -9.02 18.79 -34.05
C ALA A 54 -8.01 17.75 -33.52
N ALA A 55 -8.45 16.93 -32.55
CA ALA A 55 -7.79 15.78 -31.92
C ALA A 55 -6.91 16.04 -30.68
N ALA A 56 -7.55 16.01 -29.50
CA ALA A 56 -6.98 15.70 -28.18
C ALA A 56 -8.17 15.14 -27.36
N VAL A 57 -8.15 14.01 -26.64
CA VAL A 57 -7.05 13.35 -25.93
C VAL A 57 -7.32 11.83 -25.93
N ALA A 58 -6.54 11.07 -26.71
CA ALA A 58 -6.17 9.70 -26.38
C ALA A 58 -4.65 9.77 -26.16
N ALA A 59 -4.18 9.20 -25.05
CA ALA A 59 -2.80 9.25 -24.55
C ALA A 59 -2.31 10.61 -24.01
N LEU A 60 -2.48 10.81 -22.70
CA LEU A 60 -1.48 11.50 -21.88
C LEU A 60 -0.90 10.48 -20.89
N LEU A 61 -0.12 9.54 -21.43
CA LEU A 61 0.91 8.81 -20.68
C LEU A 61 2.19 9.65 -20.76
N LEU A 62 2.30 10.70 -19.93
CA LEU A 62 3.57 11.38 -19.67
C LEU A 62 3.57 11.89 -18.22
N SER A 63 4.21 11.10 -17.36
CA SER A 63 5.02 11.52 -16.22
C SER A 63 4.82 12.95 -15.72
N THR A 64 4.04 13.11 -14.66
CA THR A 64 4.11 14.30 -13.82
C THR A 64 4.62 13.92 -12.43
N VAL A 65 5.94 13.76 -12.30
CA VAL A 65 6.58 14.12 -11.02
C VAL A 65 6.61 15.65 -11.00
N THR A 66 5.47 16.26 -10.67
CA THR A 66 5.42 17.68 -10.36
C THR A 66 5.58 17.83 -8.86
N ALA A 67 6.71 18.42 -8.47
CA ALA A 67 6.91 18.98 -7.14
C ALA A 67 5.76 19.95 -6.81
N GLY A 68 4.73 19.38 -6.18
CA GLY A 68 3.50 20.02 -5.77
C GLY A 68 3.03 19.35 -4.49
N ALA A 69 3.88 19.34 -3.45
CA ALA A 69 3.50 18.86 -2.12
C ALA A 69 2.22 19.53 -1.58
N ALA A 70 1.83 20.69 -2.13
CA ALA A 70 0.65 21.43 -1.72
C ALA A 70 -0.71 20.93 -2.29
N TYR A 71 -0.76 19.90 -3.16
CA TYR A 71 -2.02 19.52 -3.82
C TYR A 71 -2.36 18.01 -3.87
N LEU A 72 -1.48 17.12 -3.38
CA LEU A 72 -1.79 15.68 -3.33
C LEU A 72 -2.34 15.31 -1.96
N LYS A 73 -3.65 15.06 -1.90
CA LYS A 73 -4.34 14.67 -0.66
C LYS A 73 -4.10 13.19 -0.38
N TRP A 74 -3.33 12.89 0.66
CA TRP A 74 -3.17 11.54 1.19
C TRP A 74 -4.52 10.96 1.66
N SER A 75 -4.69 9.65 1.48
CA SER A 75 -5.78 8.90 2.11
C SER A 75 -5.61 8.97 3.62
N ARG A 76 -6.71 9.21 4.33
CA ARG A 76 -6.69 9.26 5.80
C ARG A 76 -6.44 7.88 6.39
N GLY A 77 -7.02 6.85 5.78
CA GLY A 77 -6.81 5.45 6.13
C GLY A 77 -5.34 5.07 6.00
N LEU A 78 -4.73 5.27 4.83
CA LEU A 78 -3.30 4.95 4.65
C LEU A 78 -2.37 5.78 5.53
N GLU A 79 -2.70 7.06 5.78
CA GLU A 79 -1.93 7.89 6.71
C GLU A 79 -1.96 7.33 8.13
N ARG A 80 -3.12 6.86 8.59
CA ARG A 80 -3.28 6.22 9.90
C ARG A 80 -2.60 4.86 9.94
N ASP A 81 -2.92 3.98 9.00
CA ASP A 81 -2.54 2.55 9.02
C ASP A 81 -1.04 2.34 8.85
N LEU A 82 -0.36 3.30 8.20
CA LEU A 82 1.10 3.32 8.04
C LEU A 82 1.78 4.40 8.91
N ALA A 83 1.07 4.99 9.86
CA ALA A 83 1.57 6.02 10.77
C ALA A 83 2.44 7.10 10.08
N VAL A 84 1.98 7.60 8.93
CA VAL A 84 2.83 8.36 7.99
C VAL A 84 3.05 9.79 8.49
N THR A 85 4.31 10.14 8.75
CA THR A 85 4.71 11.52 9.09
C THR A 85 4.78 12.42 7.85
N GLU A 86 4.67 13.74 8.03
CA GLU A 86 4.81 14.72 6.94
C GLU A 86 6.13 14.59 6.16
N GLU A 87 7.23 14.25 6.85
CA GLU A 87 8.52 14.01 6.20
C GLU A 87 8.47 12.78 5.29
N GLN A 88 7.87 11.69 5.77
CA GLN A 88 7.68 10.47 4.99
C GLN A 88 6.74 10.68 3.79
N LYS A 89 5.73 11.55 3.89
CA LYS A 89 4.88 11.90 2.75
C LYS A 89 5.71 12.50 1.60
N GLY A 90 6.63 13.41 1.93
CA GLY A 90 7.56 14.00 0.96
C GLY A 90 8.51 12.97 0.34
N LYS A 91 9.13 12.13 1.18
CA LYS A 91 10.05 11.07 0.72
C LYS A 91 9.33 10.09 -0.20
N ALA A 92 8.17 9.57 0.22
CA ALA A 92 7.37 8.60 -0.54
C ALA A 92 6.92 9.12 -1.91
N GLN A 93 6.64 10.42 -2.03
CA GLN A 93 6.35 11.05 -3.31
C GLN A 93 7.60 11.17 -4.19
N SER A 94 8.74 11.57 -3.62
CA SER A 94 9.99 11.72 -4.39
C SER A 94 10.57 10.40 -4.87
N THR A 95 10.36 9.31 -4.13
CA THR A 95 10.84 7.96 -4.47
C THR A 95 9.82 7.15 -5.26
N CYS A 96 8.69 7.76 -5.64
CA CYS A 96 7.58 7.09 -6.34
C CYS A 96 6.94 5.92 -5.57
N LEU A 97 7.24 5.76 -4.28
CA LEU A 97 6.60 4.80 -3.37
C LEU A 97 5.08 5.04 -3.33
N ALA A 98 4.66 6.31 -3.27
CA ALA A 98 3.25 6.71 -3.28
C ALA A 98 2.83 7.28 -4.65
N GLY A 99 1.77 6.70 -5.23
CA GLY A 99 1.11 7.14 -6.45
C GLY A 99 -0.27 7.72 -6.18
N PHE A 100 -0.72 8.66 -7.01
CA PHE A 100 -1.98 9.40 -6.83
C PHE A 100 -2.80 9.39 -8.13
N PRO A 101 -3.45 8.27 -8.49
CA PRO A 101 -4.18 8.15 -9.74
C PRO A 101 -5.30 9.20 -9.87
N ASN A 102 -5.99 9.53 -8.77
CA ASN A 102 -7.10 10.50 -8.71
C ASN A 102 -8.13 10.30 -9.84
N LEU A 103 -8.44 9.04 -10.14
CA LEU A 103 -9.43 8.67 -11.15
C LEU A 103 -10.77 8.50 -10.46
N SER A 104 -11.80 9.21 -10.93
CA SER A 104 -13.16 9.13 -10.38
C SER A 104 -14.13 8.55 -11.40
N VAL A 105 -15.01 7.66 -10.92
CA VAL A 105 -16.12 7.09 -11.68
C VAL A 105 -17.39 7.31 -10.87
N GLU A 106 -18.44 7.80 -11.52
CA GLU A 106 -19.76 7.96 -10.93
C GLU A 106 -20.73 6.97 -11.59
N ASP A 107 -21.47 6.23 -10.76
CA ASP A 107 -22.61 5.42 -11.20
C ASP A 107 -23.64 5.36 -10.07
N LYS A 108 -24.93 5.38 -10.42
CA LYS A 108 -26.06 5.35 -9.48
C LYS A 108 -26.00 6.39 -8.35
N GLY A 109 -25.38 7.55 -8.60
CA GLY A 109 -25.20 8.61 -7.61
C GLY A 109 -24.13 8.31 -6.56
N ILE A 110 -23.35 7.26 -6.76
CA ILE A 110 -22.16 6.94 -5.97
C ILE A 110 -20.93 7.30 -6.79
N VAL A 111 -20.06 8.11 -6.21
CA VAL A 111 -18.76 8.45 -6.78
C VAL A 111 -17.70 7.61 -6.08
N VAL A 112 -16.96 6.81 -6.85
CA VAL A 112 -15.78 6.09 -6.36
C VAL A 112 -14.54 6.71 -6.99
N THR A 113 -13.56 7.06 -6.17
CA THR A 113 -12.30 7.69 -6.60
C THR A 113 -11.12 6.84 -6.17
N ALA A 114 -10.35 6.33 -7.13
CA ALA A 114 -9.02 5.77 -6.86
C ALA A 114 -8.10 6.92 -6.45
N GLN A 115 -7.84 7.06 -5.15
CA GLN A 115 -7.17 8.24 -4.60
C GLN A 115 -5.66 8.04 -4.54
N GLN A 116 -5.21 6.89 -4.02
CA GLN A 116 -3.80 6.67 -3.72
C GLN A 116 -3.42 5.19 -3.90
N SER A 117 -2.16 4.95 -4.27
CA SER A 117 -1.51 3.65 -4.16
C SER A 117 -0.15 3.79 -3.46
N ILE A 118 0.25 2.79 -2.69
CA ILE A 118 1.61 2.68 -2.10
C ILE A 118 2.15 1.31 -2.48
N VAL A 119 3.29 1.22 -3.15
CA VAL A 119 3.79 -0.05 -3.69
C VAL A 119 5.28 -0.20 -3.46
N ASP A 120 5.69 -1.35 -2.92
CA ASP A 120 7.09 -1.78 -2.87
C ASP A 120 7.30 -3.11 -3.61
N ASN A 121 8.41 -3.77 -3.32
CA ASN A 121 8.79 -5.04 -3.94
C ASN A 121 7.87 -6.22 -3.60
N ASN A 122 7.18 -6.19 -2.45
CA ASN A 122 6.44 -7.34 -1.90
C ASN A 122 4.95 -7.05 -1.71
N TYR A 123 4.55 -5.80 -1.53
CA TYR A 123 3.17 -5.42 -1.21
C TYR A 123 2.71 -4.18 -1.98
N GLY A 124 1.39 -4.03 -2.06
CA GLY A 124 0.74 -2.82 -2.53
C GLY A 124 -0.43 -2.45 -1.63
N TYR A 125 -0.68 -1.17 -1.43
CA TYR A 125 -1.89 -0.65 -0.81
C TYR A 125 -2.62 0.22 -1.80
N LEU A 126 -3.94 0.07 -1.89
CA LEU A 126 -4.82 0.93 -2.70
C LEU A 126 -5.84 1.59 -1.79
N ALA A 127 -6.05 2.88 -1.97
CA ALA A 127 -7.09 3.63 -1.28
C ALA A 127 -8.10 4.20 -2.26
N PHE A 128 -9.36 3.89 -2.00
CA PHE A 128 -10.51 4.43 -2.71
C PHE A 128 -11.33 5.31 -1.79
N LYS A 129 -11.76 6.47 -2.28
CA LYS A 129 -12.75 7.31 -1.61
C LYS A 129 -14.11 7.04 -2.25
N VAL A 130 -15.11 6.77 -1.43
CA VAL A 130 -16.50 6.57 -1.87
C VAL A 130 -17.35 7.71 -1.33
N GLU A 131 -18.25 8.25 -2.15
CA GLU A 131 -19.13 9.37 -1.81
C GLU A 131 -20.55 9.11 -2.34
N GLY A 132 -21.54 9.67 -1.64
CA GLY A 132 -22.96 9.58 -2.03
C GLY A 132 -23.73 8.38 -1.47
N PHE A 133 -23.11 7.57 -0.60
CA PHE A 133 -23.75 6.37 -0.03
C PHE A 133 -24.64 6.69 1.18
N GLU A 134 -25.63 7.55 0.98
CA GLU A 134 -26.52 8.08 2.01
C GLU A 134 -27.28 7.00 2.81
N LYS A 135 -27.58 5.85 2.20
CA LYS A 135 -28.29 4.75 2.85
C LYS A 135 -27.43 4.00 3.89
N GLY A 136 -26.11 4.08 3.74
CA GLY A 136 -25.15 3.39 4.58
C GLY A 136 -24.71 4.18 5.81
N LYS A 137 -25.14 5.44 6.00
CA LYS A 137 -24.71 6.31 7.11
C LYS A 137 -24.73 5.60 8.46
N GLY A 138 -23.60 5.62 9.16
CA GLY A 138 -23.44 4.97 10.46
C GLY A 138 -23.41 3.44 10.40
N LYS A 139 -23.34 2.82 9.21
CA LYS A 139 -23.32 1.37 9.01
C LYS A 139 -22.09 0.96 8.20
N GLU A 140 -21.75 -0.32 8.28
CA GLU A 140 -20.65 -0.93 7.53
C GLU A 140 -21.01 -1.06 6.05
N PRO A 141 -20.26 -0.40 5.13
CA PRO A 141 -20.47 -0.55 3.70
C PRO A 141 -19.82 -1.83 3.17
N GLY A 142 -20.39 -2.41 2.10
CA GLY A 142 -19.80 -3.56 1.43
C GLY A 142 -20.11 -3.56 -0.06
N PHE A 143 -19.07 -3.75 -0.87
CA PHE A 143 -19.25 -4.06 -2.29
C PHE A 143 -19.63 -5.53 -2.47
N GLU A 144 -20.53 -5.84 -3.40
CA GLU A 144 -20.89 -7.24 -3.68
C GLU A 144 -19.78 -8.01 -4.38
N SER A 145 -19.04 -7.32 -5.27
CA SER A 145 -17.88 -7.90 -5.92
C SER A 145 -16.75 -6.89 -6.07
N LEU A 146 -15.53 -7.45 -6.04
CA LEU A 146 -14.27 -6.77 -6.29
C LEU A 146 -13.44 -7.69 -7.20
N SER A 147 -13.00 -7.17 -8.34
CA SER A 147 -12.06 -7.83 -9.25
C SER A 147 -10.83 -6.95 -9.43
N ILE A 148 -9.65 -7.56 -9.28
CA ILE A 148 -8.35 -6.89 -9.46
C ILE A 148 -7.54 -7.69 -10.47
N ARG A 149 -6.94 -6.98 -11.42
CA ARG A 149 -5.99 -7.56 -12.38
C ARG A 149 -4.72 -6.75 -12.44
N VAL A 150 -3.58 -7.43 -12.55
CA VAL A 150 -2.27 -6.77 -12.72
C VAL A 150 -1.61 -7.33 -13.98
N ASP A 151 -1.39 -6.46 -14.98
CA ASP A 151 -0.95 -6.82 -16.33
C ASP A 151 -1.79 -7.98 -16.94
N GLY A 152 -3.09 -7.99 -16.66
CA GLY A 152 -4.02 -9.01 -17.13
C GLY A 152 -4.03 -10.31 -16.32
N ARG A 153 -3.16 -10.48 -15.32
CA ARG A 153 -3.24 -11.60 -14.35
C ARG A 153 -4.40 -11.38 -13.38
N GLU A 154 -5.19 -12.41 -13.13
CA GLU A 154 -6.39 -12.37 -12.27
C GLU A 154 -6.17 -13.05 -10.91
N ASP A 155 -5.09 -13.82 -10.76
CA ASP A 155 -4.70 -14.56 -9.55
C ASP A 155 -3.93 -13.69 -8.54
N ILE A 156 -4.43 -12.46 -8.33
CA ILE A 156 -3.84 -11.53 -7.37
C ILE A 156 -4.34 -11.88 -5.99
N SER A 157 -3.42 -12.15 -5.07
CA SER A 157 -3.77 -12.29 -3.65
C SER A 157 -3.96 -10.89 -3.07
N TYR A 158 -5.11 -10.66 -2.45
CA TYR A 158 -5.41 -9.41 -1.78
C TYR A 158 -6.29 -9.68 -0.57
N THR A 159 -6.18 -8.80 0.40
CA THR A 159 -7.17 -8.58 1.42
C THR A 159 -7.77 -7.22 1.18
N TYR A 160 -9.05 -7.11 1.47
CA TYR A 160 -9.75 -5.85 1.51
C TYR A 160 -10.44 -5.79 2.84
N GLY A 161 -10.56 -4.59 3.36
CA GLY A 161 -11.09 -4.39 4.68
C GLY A 161 -10.73 -3.02 5.17
N MET A 162 -11.53 -2.57 6.10
CA MET A 162 -11.24 -1.40 6.90
C MET A 162 -10.25 -1.90 7.96
N TYR A 163 -8.96 -1.58 7.79
CA TYR A 163 -7.92 -2.06 8.69
C TYR A 163 -7.99 -1.31 10.03
N ASP A 164 -8.37 -2.09 11.05
CA ASP A 164 -8.22 -1.94 12.50
C ASP A 164 -8.88 -0.77 13.26
N GLY A 165 -9.68 -1.14 14.27
CA GLY A 165 -9.83 -0.36 15.51
C GLY A 165 -11.23 0.14 15.89
N ASP A 166 -12.04 0.57 14.93
CA ASP A 166 -13.45 0.95 15.12
C ASP A 166 -14.20 0.41 13.91
N GLU A 167 -15.44 -0.07 14.08
CA GLU A 167 -16.32 -0.40 12.94
C GLU A 167 -16.42 0.84 12.05
N GLU A 168 -15.59 0.94 11.02
CA GLU A 168 -15.56 2.10 10.16
C GLU A 168 -16.89 2.13 9.40
N LYS A 169 -17.65 3.17 9.70
CA LYS A 169 -18.99 3.36 9.20
C LYS A 169 -18.94 4.40 8.10
N VAL A 170 -19.91 4.32 7.20
CA VAL A 170 -20.16 5.44 6.30
C VAL A 170 -20.38 6.69 7.14
N ASN A 171 -19.65 7.74 6.83
CA ASN A 171 -19.74 9.04 7.50
C ASN A 171 -21.14 9.63 7.36
N GLU A 172 -21.47 10.62 8.20
CA GLU A 172 -22.74 11.34 8.15
C GLU A 172 -23.04 12.02 6.80
N ASP A 173 -22.00 12.29 6.00
CA ASP A 173 -22.12 12.85 4.64
C ASP A 173 -22.19 11.78 3.54
N GLY A 174 -22.36 10.51 3.91
CA GLY A 174 -22.44 9.39 2.96
C GLY A 174 -21.09 8.98 2.37
N SER A 175 -19.96 9.50 2.87
CA SER A 175 -18.63 9.15 2.39
C SER A 175 -17.93 8.08 3.25
N PHE A 176 -16.97 7.36 2.67
CA PHE A 176 -16.04 6.48 3.39
C PHE A 176 -14.77 6.23 2.56
N GLU A 177 -13.73 5.67 3.18
CA GLU A 177 -12.56 5.14 2.47
C GLU A 177 -12.64 3.61 2.41
N TYR A 178 -12.17 3.03 1.31
CA TYR A 178 -12.10 1.59 1.09
C TYR A 178 -10.66 1.23 0.75
N LEU A 179 -10.04 0.42 1.60
CA LEU A 179 -8.62 0.07 1.52
C LEU A 179 -8.45 -1.38 1.07
N ILE A 180 -7.44 -1.59 0.23
CA ILE A 180 -7.08 -2.91 -0.30
C ILE A 180 -5.57 -3.09 -0.11
N MET A 181 -5.18 -4.22 0.44
CA MET A 181 -3.80 -4.66 0.54
C MET A 181 -3.56 -5.80 -0.45
N LEU A 182 -2.63 -5.59 -1.37
CA LEU A 182 -2.18 -6.54 -2.37
C LEU A 182 -0.94 -7.28 -1.86
N TYR A 183 -0.95 -8.60 -1.96
CA TYR A 183 0.18 -9.47 -1.64
C TYR A 183 0.91 -9.79 -2.94
N GLY A 184 2.19 -9.42 -3.01
CA GLY A 184 3.04 -9.76 -4.14
C GLY A 184 3.16 -11.27 -4.30
N ASP A 185 3.53 -11.70 -5.50
CA ASP A 185 3.94 -13.07 -5.74
C ASP A 185 5.35 -13.32 -5.18
N LYS A 186 5.91 -14.52 -5.35
CA LYS A 186 7.25 -14.84 -4.84
C LYS A 186 8.35 -14.02 -5.54
N GLU A 187 8.06 -13.35 -6.65
CA GLU A 187 9.00 -12.52 -7.40
C GLU A 187 8.97 -11.06 -6.93
N LYS A 188 10.16 -10.46 -6.82
CA LYS A 188 10.31 -9.04 -6.45
C LYS A 188 9.75 -8.14 -7.54
N GLY A 189 9.24 -6.98 -7.14
CA GLY A 189 8.68 -6.00 -8.08
C GLY A 189 7.35 -6.48 -8.67
N SER A 190 6.58 -7.22 -7.87
CA SER A 190 5.30 -7.83 -8.28
C SER A 190 4.30 -6.84 -8.88
N PHE A 191 4.39 -5.55 -8.53
CA PHE A 191 3.38 -4.53 -8.85
C PHE A 191 3.92 -3.25 -9.50
N LYS A 192 5.17 -2.85 -9.19
CA LYS A 192 5.77 -1.61 -9.70
C LYS A 192 5.74 -1.57 -11.23
N ASP A 193 5.37 -0.41 -11.78
CA ASP A 193 5.28 -0.10 -13.21
C ASP A 193 4.27 -0.95 -14.01
N LYS A 194 3.52 -1.84 -13.33
CA LYS A 194 2.49 -2.68 -13.95
C LYS A 194 1.17 -1.93 -14.09
N LYS A 195 0.40 -2.31 -15.10
CA LYS A 195 -0.97 -1.84 -15.25
C LYS A 195 -1.85 -2.58 -14.25
N ILE A 196 -2.65 -1.84 -13.50
CA ILE A 196 -3.69 -2.40 -12.63
C ILE A 196 -5.07 -2.04 -13.18
N ASP A 197 -5.96 -3.02 -13.17
CA ASP A 197 -7.38 -2.87 -13.45
C ASP A 197 -8.16 -3.27 -12.18
N VAL A 198 -9.00 -2.37 -11.67
CA VAL A 198 -9.84 -2.62 -10.48
C VAL A 198 -11.29 -2.37 -10.83
N GLU A 199 -12.16 -3.32 -10.52
CA GLU A 199 -13.60 -3.23 -10.76
C GLU A 199 -14.37 -3.57 -9.48
N PHE A 200 -15.27 -2.66 -9.10
CA PHE A 200 -16.27 -2.87 -8.06
C PHE A 200 -17.66 -3.02 -8.69
N SER A 201 -18.50 -3.89 -8.13
CA SER A 201 -19.93 -3.92 -8.46
C SER A 201 -20.79 -4.11 -7.22
N GLY A 202 -21.97 -3.49 -7.23
CA GLY A 202 -22.93 -3.54 -6.13
C GLY A 202 -22.40 -2.83 -4.88
N LEU A 203 -23.18 -1.95 -4.25
CA LEU A 203 -22.80 -1.35 -2.97
C LEU A 203 -23.98 -1.39 -2.01
N GLY A 204 -23.81 -2.05 -0.87
CA GLY A 204 -24.84 -2.19 0.15
C GLY A 204 -24.27 -2.10 1.56
N VAL A 205 -25.08 -2.54 2.53
CA VAL A 205 -24.75 -2.55 3.95
C VAL A 205 -24.52 -3.97 4.42
N VAL A 206 -23.39 -4.21 5.08
CA VAL A 206 -23.08 -5.48 5.72
C VAL A 206 -23.73 -5.51 7.10
N THR A 207 -24.45 -6.59 7.41
CA THR A 207 -25.17 -6.73 8.71
C THR A 207 -24.66 -7.89 9.57
N GLU A 208 -23.87 -8.79 8.97
CA GLU A 208 -23.35 -10.00 9.60
C GLU A 208 -21.93 -10.22 9.07
N LYS A 209 -21.00 -10.66 9.92
CA LYS A 209 -19.63 -10.97 9.50
C LYS A 209 -19.66 -12.03 8.40
N ALA A 210 -18.96 -11.77 7.29
CA ALA A 210 -18.96 -12.61 6.08
C ALA A 210 -20.36 -12.81 5.44
N GLY A 211 -21.34 -11.97 5.77
CA GLY A 211 -22.68 -11.98 5.16
C GLY A 211 -22.76 -11.15 3.88
N SER A 212 -23.77 -11.43 3.05
CA SER A 212 -24.05 -10.62 1.86
C SER A 212 -24.55 -9.22 2.22
N ALA A 213 -24.17 -8.23 1.42
CA ALA A 213 -24.67 -6.88 1.57
C ALA A 213 -26.20 -6.84 1.34
N ARG A 214 -26.90 -6.02 2.12
CA ARG A 214 -28.34 -5.72 1.96
C ARG A 214 -28.50 -4.31 1.38
N ASP A 215 -29.70 -4.02 0.86
CA ASP A 215 -30.06 -2.71 0.28
C ASP A 215 -29.11 -2.27 -0.86
N VAL A 216 -28.67 -3.23 -1.65
CA VAL A 216 -27.63 -3.06 -2.68
C VAL A 216 -28.07 -2.08 -3.77
N ILE A 217 -27.16 -1.16 -4.08
CA ILE A 217 -27.19 -0.30 -5.25
C ILE A 217 -26.43 -1.00 -6.37
N GLU A 218 -27.15 -1.40 -7.42
CA GLU A 218 -26.63 -2.07 -8.61
C GLU A 218 -25.85 -1.10 -9.52
N GLY A 219 -24.63 -0.78 -9.12
CA GLY A 219 -23.69 0.06 -9.88
C GLY A 219 -22.39 -0.67 -10.22
N LYS A 220 -21.61 -0.08 -11.12
CA LYS A 220 -20.30 -0.60 -11.55
C LYS A 220 -19.26 0.52 -11.64
N TRP A 221 -18.12 0.34 -10.97
CA TRP A 221 -17.02 1.31 -10.96
C TRP A 221 -15.72 0.62 -11.38
N ALA A 222 -15.17 1.02 -12.53
CA ALA A 222 -14.00 0.38 -13.13
C ALA A 222 -12.86 1.39 -13.36
N PHE A 223 -11.67 1.02 -12.92
CA PHE A 223 -10.48 1.85 -12.95
C PHE A 223 -9.35 1.11 -13.67
N SER A 224 -8.52 1.88 -14.37
CA SER A 224 -7.34 1.36 -15.05
C SER A 224 -6.22 2.39 -14.98
N TRP A 225 -5.08 2.03 -14.38
CA TRP A 225 -3.93 2.92 -14.28
C TRP A 225 -2.62 2.14 -14.18
N GLN A 226 -1.49 2.85 -14.26
CA GLN A 226 -0.17 2.27 -14.03
C GLN A 226 0.24 2.49 -12.57
N LEU A 227 0.62 1.44 -11.87
CA LEU A 227 1.15 1.53 -10.51
C LEU A 227 2.55 2.15 -10.52
N THR A 228 2.73 3.22 -9.75
CA THR A 228 4.07 3.64 -9.33
C THR A 228 4.48 2.82 -8.11
N GLY A 229 5.78 2.65 -7.91
CA GLY A 229 6.30 2.00 -6.70
C GLY A 229 7.79 2.21 -6.53
N SER A 230 8.29 1.86 -5.34
CA SER A 230 9.71 1.88 -5.02
C SER A 230 10.32 0.49 -5.20
N ASP A 231 11.52 0.44 -5.77
CA ASP A 231 12.36 -0.76 -5.79
C ASP A 231 13.39 -0.78 -4.65
N GLU A 232 13.33 0.21 -3.75
CA GLU A 232 14.18 0.29 -2.57
C GLU A 232 14.08 -1.00 -1.76
N ILE A 233 15.21 -1.66 -1.62
CA ILE A 233 15.34 -2.90 -0.86
C ILE A 233 16.77 -3.03 -0.36
N TYR A 234 16.89 -3.38 0.90
CA TYR A 234 18.13 -3.88 1.47
C TYR A 234 18.04 -5.40 1.58
N THR A 235 19.12 -6.09 1.22
CA THR A 235 19.20 -7.55 1.35
C THR A 235 20.51 -7.90 2.02
N ALA A 236 20.45 -8.77 3.04
CA ALA A 236 21.60 -9.28 3.75
C ALA A 236 21.60 -10.81 3.72
N LYS A 237 22.80 -11.39 3.55
CA LYS A 237 23.04 -12.79 3.89
C LYS A 237 23.46 -12.86 5.34
N VAL A 238 22.79 -13.70 6.09
CA VAL A 238 22.98 -13.85 7.53
C VAL A 238 23.34 -15.32 7.82
N SER A 239 23.92 -15.58 8.98
CA SER A 239 24.17 -16.95 9.45
C SER A 239 24.00 -16.99 10.97
N GLU A 240 22.82 -16.62 11.43
CA GLU A 240 22.52 -16.43 12.85
C GLU A 240 21.53 -17.48 13.35
N LYS A 241 21.89 -18.18 14.42
CA LYS A 241 21.01 -19.18 15.05
C LYS A 241 20.06 -18.49 16.02
N LEU A 242 18.80 -18.90 16.00
CA LEU A 242 17.80 -18.39 16.94
C LEU A 242 17.78 -19.25 18.20
N GLY A 243 18.78 -19.06 19.07
CA GLY A 243 18.96 -19.87 20.27
C GLY A 243 19.07 -21.37 19.97
N ASP A 244 18.39 -22.19 20.79
CA ASP A 244 18.37 -23.65 20.64
C ASP A 244 17.16 -24.17 19.83
N THR A 245 16.46 -23.29 19.11
CA THR A 245 15.23 -23.64 18.36
C THR A 245 15.50 -24.52 17.14
N GLY A 246 16.75 -24.57 16.68
CA GLY A 246 17.15 -25.25 15.45
C GLY A 246 16.99 -24.41 14.18
N ALA A 247 16.41 -23.21 14.27
CA ALA A 247 16.30 -22.27 13.15
C ALA A 247 17.60 -21.49 12.94
N LEU A 248 18.06 -21.41 11.69
CA LEU A 248 19.19 -20.58 11.26
C LEU A 248 18.68 -19.55 10.26
N VAL A 249 18.75 -18.26 10.60
CA VAL A 249 18.43 -17.17 9.66
C VAL A 249 19.57 -17.04 8.66
N THR A 250 19.24 -17.24 7.38
CA THR A 250 20.20 -17.26 6.27
C THR A 250 20.07 -16.04 5.36
N GLY A 251 18.92 -15.39 5.35
CA GLY A 251 18.65 -14.21 4.54
C GLY A 251 17.69 -13.26 5.22
N ALA A 252 17.88 -11.98 4.95
CA ALA A 252 17.02 -10.90 5.39
C ALA A 252 16.77 -9.93 4.24
N GLU A 253 15.54 -9.43 4.13
CA GLU A 253 15.18 -8.36 3.21
C GLU A 253 14.34 -7.30 3.94
N VAL A 254 14.59 -6.04 3.62
CA VAL A 254 13.86 -4.89 4.17
C VAL A 254 13.56 -3.95 3.01
N SER A 255 12.29 -3.59 2.85
CA SER A 255 11.84 -2.55 1.92
C SER A 255 10.92 -1.57 2.66
N PRO A 256 10.51 -0.45 2.04
CA PRO A 256 9.82 0.61 2.77
C PRO A 256 8.54 0.19 3.51
N ILE A 257 7.82 -0.83 3.07
CA ILE A 257 6.57 -1.28 3.73
C ILE A 257 6.57 -2.77 4.05
N SER A 258 7.72 -3.46 3.99
CA SER A 258 7.78 -4.89 4.32
C SER A 258 9.15 -5.39 4.75
N ILE A 259 9.12 -6.54 5.42
CA ILE A 259 10.29 -7.28 5.86
C ILE A 259 10.16 -8.74 5.48
N LYS A 260 11.30 -9.40 5.22
CA LYS A 260 11.37 -10.83 4.93
C LYS A 260 12.56 -11.48 5.62
N ALA A 261 12.36 -12.71 6.10
CA ALA A 261 13.39 -13.59 6.60
C ALA A 261 13.36 -14.93 5.86
N VAL A 262 14.55 -15.49 5.64
CA VAL A 262 14.73 -16.83 5.07
C VAL A 262 15.49 -17.68 6.07
N TYR A 263 14.93 -18.85 6.38
CA TYR A 263 15.47 -19.77 7.37
C TYR A 263 15.97 -21.06 6.71
N ASP A 264 17.11 -21.56 7.18
CA ASP A 264 17.41 -22.99 7.16
C ASP A 264 16.77 -23.60 8.41
N PHE A 265 15.66 -24.32 8.19
CA PHE A 265 14.87 -24.94 9.25
C PHE A 265 14.26 -26.24 8.70
N PRO A 266 14.91 -27.40 8.88
CA PRO A 266 14.39 -28.69 8.43
C PRO A 266 12.97 -28.97 8.95
N ALA A 267 12.07 -29.31 8.04
CA ALA A 267 10.69 -29.62 8.35
C ALA A 267 10.59 -30.77 9.36
N LYS A 268 9.84 -30.54 10.43
CA LYS A 268 9.61 -31.52 11.48
C LYS A 268 8.14 -31.52 11.86
N MET A 269 7.54 -32.70 11.93
CA MET A 269 6.19 -32.83 12.48
C MET A 269 6.22 -32.65 14.00
N VAL A 270 5.29 -31.84 14.50
CA VAL A 270 5.01 -31.63 15.92
C VAL A 270 3.54 -31.87 16.15
N LYS A 271 3.19 -32.27 17.37
CA LYS A 271 1.79 -32.38 17.78
C LYS A 271 1.37 -31.08 18.44
N GLU A 272 0.24 -30.56 18.02
CA GLU A 272 -0.39 -29.40 18.64
C GLU A 272 -1.82 -29.73 19.06
N GLU A 273 -2.25 -29.12 20.16
CA GLU A 273 -3.64 -29.18 20.58
C GLU A 273 -4.45 -28.22 19.72
N ALA A 274 -5.45 -28.74 19.03
CA ALA A 274 -6.44 -27.99 18.28
C ALA A 274 -7.80 -28.06 18.98
N VAL A 275 -8.59 -27.00 18.84
CA VAL A 275 -9.96 -26.93 19.35
C VAL A 275 -10.91 -26.92 18.17
N ASP A 276 -11.87 -27.84 18.16
CA ASP A 276 -12.99 -27.77 17.24
C ASP A 276 -13.92 -26.63 17.69
N GLU A 277 -13.97 -25.54 16.92
CA GLU A 277 -14.73 -24.33 17.29
C GLU A 277 -16.23 -24.57 17.46
N SER A 278 -16.79 -25.60 16.81
CA SER A 278 -18.23 -25.90 16.88
C SER A 278 -18.62 -26.70 18.12
N SER A 279 -17.74 -27.61 18.56
CA SER A 279 -18.00 -28.52 19.68
C SER A 279 -17.22 -28.18 20.95
N GLY A 280 -16.18 -27.34 20.84
CA GLY A 280 -15.23 -27.05 21.92
C GLY A 280 -14.31 -28.22 22.25
N THR A 281 -14.28 -29.27 21.43
CA THR A 281 -13.49 -30.47 21.69
C THR A 281 -12.02 -30.20 21.41
N VAL A 282 -11.16 -30.49 22.40
CA VAL A 282 -9.71 -30.48 22.23
C VAL A 282 -9.25 -31.81 21.64
N TYR A 283 -8.44 -31.77 20.58
CA TYR A 283 -7.83 -32.94 19.96
C TYR A 283 -6.39 -32.64 19.56
N GLU A 284 -5.56 -33.68 19.44
CA GLU A 284 -4.20 -33.51 18.90
C GLU A 284 -4.23 -33.60 17.38
N THR A 285 -3.48 -32.72 16.72
CA THR A 285 -3.22 -32.78 15.29
C THR A 285 -1.72 -32.68 15.01
N ASP A 286 -1.29 -33.31 13.93
CA ASP A 286 0.09 -33.21 13.46
C ASP A 286 0.23 -31.92 12.61
N MET A 287 1.14 -31.03 13.02
CA MET A 287 1.47 -29.78 12.34
C MET A 287 2.95 -29.78 11.97
N LEU A 288 3.35 -28.97 11.00
CA LEU A 288 4.76 -28.69 10.78
C LEU A 288 5.22 -27.67 11.82
N ALA A 289 6.38 -27.92 12.41
CA ALA A 289 7.02 -26.94 13.28
C ALA A 289 7.28 -25.65 12.49
N GLU A 290 7.16 -24.52 13.17
CA GLU A 290 7.48 -23.19 12.65
C GLU A 290 8.68 -22.62 13.41
N PRO A 291 9.56 -21.84 12.75
CA PRO A 291 10.66 -21.15 13.43
C PRO A 291 10.11 -19.99 14.28
N PRO A 292 10.92 -19.37 15.15
CA PRO A 292 10.56 -18.13 15.82
C PRO A 292 10.09 -17.06 14.83
N LEU A 293 8.89 -16.53 15.06
CA LEU A 293 8.18 -15.62 14.16
C LEU A 293 8.94 -14.28 13.98
N LEU A 294 9.16 -13.88 12.73
CA LEU A 294 9.61 -12.53 12.37
C LEU A 294 8.54 -11.51 12.78
N ALA A 295 8.91 -10.58 13.65
CA ALA A 295 7.97 -9.66 14.28
C ALA A 295 8.24 -8.19 13.98
N GLY A 296 9.38 -7.85 13.38
CA GLY A 296 9.70 -6.46 13.12
C GLY A 296 11.18 -6.17 12.93
N VAL A 297 11.54 -4.91 13.19
CA VAL A 297 12.90 -4.39 13.04
C VAL A 297 13.34 -3.59 14.24
N LYS A 298 14.66 -3.54 14.46
CA LYS A 298 15.31 -2.57 15.34
C LYS A 298 16.06 -1.55 14.50
N LEU A 299 15.81 -0.28 14.75
CA LEU A 299 16.49 0.83 14.11
C LEU A 299 17.85 1.10 14.77
N LYS A 300 18.75 1.81 14.08
CA LYS A 300 20.09 2.17 14.57
C LYS A 300 20.07 2.99 15.87
N ASP A 301 19.01 3.76 16.10
CA ASP A 301 18.81 4.53 17.33
C ASP A 301 18.34 3.67 18.52
N GLY A 302 18.11 2.37 18.29
CA GLY A 302 17.65 1.41 19.28
C GLY A 302 16.13 1.21 19.31
N THR A 303 15.36 1.99 18.56
CA THR A 303 13.90 1.88 18.50
C THR A 303 13.46 0.52 17.96
N LEU A 304 12.52 -0.13 18.64
CA LEU A 304 11.87 -1.35 18.17
C LEU A 304 10.58 -1.01 17.42
N VAL A 305 10.40 -1.60 16.25
CA VAL A 305 9.22 -1.45 15.39
C VAL A 305 8.66 -2.84 15.13
N THR A 306 7.54 -3.18 15.77
CA THR A 306 6.96 -4.54 15.78
C THR A 306 5.51 -4.58 15.29
N ASP A 307 5.06 -3.56 14.56
CA ASP A 307 3.72 -3.42 14.00
C ASP A 307 3.60 -4.12 12.65
N THR A 308 3.92 -5.41 12.59
CA THR A 308 3.71 -6.19 11.35
C THR A 308 2.22 -6.41 11.08
N GLN A 309 1.81 -6.37 9.81
CA GLN A 309 0.42 -6.46 9.38
C GLN A 309 0.25 -7.46 8.24
N GLY A 310 -0.41 -8.59 8.51
CA GLY A 310 -0.62 -9.64 7.51
C GLY A 310 0.69 -10.18 6.93
N GLY A 311 0.64 -11.30 6.22
CA GLY A 311 1.87 -11.83 5.65
C GLY A 311 1.70 -13.16 4.95
N ARG A 312 2.84 -13.66 4.49
CA ARG A 312 2.99 -15.01 3.97
C ARG A 312 4.11 -15.68 4.74
N MET A 313 3.85 -16.90 5.17
CA MET A 313 4.85 -17.74 5.81
C MET A 313 4.70 -19.18 5.34
N GLY A 314 5.79 -19.94 5.39
CA GLY A 314 5.74 -21.36 5.13
C GLY A 314 7.00 -21.90 4.46
N TYR A 315 6.99 -23.21 4.28
CA TYR A 315 8.07 -23.93 3.61
C TYR A 315 8.00 -23.75 2.08
N THR A 316 9.14 -23.46 1.45
CA THR A 316 9.21 -23.13 0.01
C THR A 316 9.89 -24.18 -0.86
N ASP A 317 10.82 -24.98 -0.32
CA ASP A 317 11.62 -25.98 -1.04
C ASP A 317 10.92 -27.35 -1.19
N GLY A 318 9.62 -27.31 -1.48
CA GLY A 318 8.78 -28.52 -1.48
C GLY A 318 8.51 -29.05 -0.06
N GLY A 319 8.57 -28.18 0.95
CA GLY A 319 8.17 -28.52 2.31
C GLY A 319 9.24 -29.18 3.16
N LYS A 320 10.53 -29.02 2.85
CA LYS A 320 11.58 -29.89 3.43
C LYS A 320 12.54 -29.17 4.36
N LYS A 321 12.95 -27.95 4.06
CA LYS A 321 14.05 -27.31 4.77
C LYS A 321 14.04 -25.78 4.76
N VAL A 322 13.56 -25.15 3.70
CA VAL A 322 13.59 -23.69 3.60
C VAL A 322 12.25 -23.16 4.04
N TYR A 323 12.25 -22.41 5.14
CA TYR A 323 11.09 -21.64 5.60
C TYR A 323 11.30 -20.18 5.20
N GLU A 324 10.25 -19.51 4.74
CA GLU A 324 10.28 -18.07 4.47
C GLU A 324 9.14 -17.39 5.19
N GLU A 325 9.41 -16.18 5.67
CA GLU A 325 8.42 -15.27 6.20
C GLU A 325 8.55 -13.93 5.51
N CYS A 326 7.43 -13.34 5.14
CA CYS A 326 7.37 -12.00 4.60
C CYS A 326 6.11 -11.33 5.15
N PHE A 327 6.30 -10.21 5.82
CA PHE A 327 5.25 -9.45 6.49
C PHE A 327 5.27 -8.01 6.00
N ALA A 328 4.10 -7.40 5.86
CA ALA A 328 4.04 -5.96 5.68
C ALA A 328 4.22 -5.25 7.02
N MET A 329 4.62 -4.00 6.97
CA MET A 329 4.82 -3.14 8.14
C MET A 329 3.66 -2.16 8.24
N GLY A 330 3.18 -1.93 9.46
CA GLY A 330 2.23 -0.88 9.82
C GLY A 330 2.85 0.53 9.86
N ARG A 331 4.01 0.70 9.21
CA ARG A 331 4.62 1.99 8.94
C ARG A 331 5.58 1.96 7.77
N ILE A 332 5.85 3.14 7.21
CA ILE A 332 6.91 3.31 6.22
C ILE A 332 8.27 3.30 6.94
N LEU A 333 9.11 2.31 6.64
CA LEU A 333 10.46 2.20 7.14
C LEU A 333 11.41 3.11 6.37
N ASP A 334 12.36 3.72 7.08
CA ASP A 334 13.61 4.15 6.47
C ASP A 334 14.55 2.94 6.41
N VAL A 335 14.68 2.35 5.21
CA VAL A 335 15.41 1.10 5.00
C VAL A 335 16.87 1.20 5.44
N ASP A 336 17.47 2.39 5.34
CA ASP A 336 18.85 2.59 5.76
C ASP A 336 19.01 2.69 7.27
N GLU A 337 17.98 3.06 8.01
CA GLU A 337 18.01 3.13 9.47
C GLU A 337 17.72 1.80 10.16
N VAL A 338 17.33 0.76 9.42
CA VAL A 338 17.14 -0.58 9.97
C VAL A 338 18.48 -1.26 10.24
N GLU A 339 18.77 -1.59 11.51
CA GLU A 339 19.98 -2.30 11.94
C GLU A 339 19.78 -3.82 12.01
N SER A 340 18.62 -4.26 12.52
CA SER A 340 18.37 -5.67 12.84
C SER A 340 16.93 -6.10 12.54
N LEU A 341 16.75 -7.40 12.27
CA LEU A 341 15.43 -8.05 12.32
C LEU A 341 15.16 -8.59 13.73
N LEU A 342 13.88 -8.61 14.11
CA LEU A 342 13.40 -9.05 15.42
C LEU A 342 12.55 -10.32 15.27
N PHE A 343 12.82 -11.33 16.10
CA PHE A 343 12.09 -12.59 16.10
C PHE A 343 11.58 -12.93 17.49
N ILE A 344 10.32 -13.29 17.63
CA ILE A 344 9.69 -13.55 18.93
C ILE A 344 10.21 -14.85 19.51
N LYS A 345 10.78 -14.82 20.73
CA LYS A 345 11.26 -16.02 21.42
C LYS A 345 10.14 -16.99 21.78
N LYS A 346 9.01 -16.44 22.24
CA LYS A 346 7.79 -17.17 22.58
C LYS A 346 6.60 -16.24 22.37
N ILE A 347 5.61 -16.67 21.60
CA ILE A 347 4.34 -15.95 21.46
C ILE A 347 3.68 -15.90 22.84
N PRO A 348 3.34 -14.71 23.37
CA PRO A 348 2.71 -14.60 24.67
C PRO A 348 1.28 -15.14 24.63
N GLU A 349 0.86 -15.79 25.71
CA GLU A 349 -0.51 -16.33 25.84
C GLU A 349 -1.55 -15.21 26.05
N GLU A 350 -1.11 -14.06 26.55
CA GLU A 350 -1.92 -12.87 26.73
C GLU A 350 -1.31 -11.70 25.96
N GLU A 351 -2.18 -10.76 25.53
CA GLU A 351 -1.75 -9.56 24.84
C GLU A 351 -0.84 -8.72 25.74
N LYS A 352 0.41 -8.54 25.30
CA LYS A 352 1.40 -7.72 26.01
C LYS A 352 2.29 -7.00 25.02
N ASN A 353 2.80 -5.85 25.43
CA ASN A 353 3.87 -5.18 24.71
C ASN A 353 5.15 -6.01 24.81
N LEU A 354 5.70 -6.40 23.66
CA LEU A 354 6.96 -7.15 23.60
C LEU A 354 8.14 -6.18 23.64
N GLY A 355 9.12 -6.48 24.49
CA GLY A 355 10.39 -5.75 24.56
C GLY A 355 11.54 -6.52 23.92
N GLU A 356 12.72 -5.92 23.88
CA GLU A 356 13.92 -6.55 23.31
C GLU A 356 14.27 -7.89 23.98
N ASN A 357 14.00 -8.02 25.28
CA ASN A 357 14.24 -9.26 26.02
C ASN A 357 13.34 -10.43 25.56
N ASP A 358 12.18 -10.14 24.98
CA ASP A 358 11.27 -11.13 24.41
C ASP A 358 11.70 -11.57 22.99
N MET A 359 12.76 -10.94 22.43
CA MET A 359 13.16 -11.10 21.04
C MET A 359 14.56 -11.72 20.90
N PHE A 360 14.73 -12.51 19.85
CA PHE A 360 16.03 -12.67 19.21
C PHE A 360 16.28 -11.47 18.30
N VAL A 361 17.46 -10.87 18.40
CA VAL A 361 17.86 -9.71 17.60
C VAL A 361 18.94 -10.17 16.62
N VAL A 362 18.63 -10.14 15.33
CA VAL A 362 19.55 -10.57 14.28
C VAL A 362 20.04 -9.35 13.54
N LYS A 363 21.32 -9.02 13.74
CA LYS A 363 21.96 -7.88 13.09
C LYS A 363 22.13 -8.14 11.59
N ILE A 364 21.68 -7.19 10.76
CA ILE A 364 21.73 -7.29 9.30
C ILE A 364 22.58 -6.21 8.65
N ARG A 365 23.07 -5.22 9.40
CA ARG A 365 23.96 -4.14 8.95
C ARG A 365 25.16 -3.95 9.85
#